data_AF-A0A241W2S1-F1
#
_entry.id   AF-A0A241W2S1-F1
#
_cell.length_a   1.000
_cell.length_b   1.000
_cell.length_c   1.000
_cell.angle_alpha   90.00
_cell.angle_beta   90.00
_cell.angle_gamma   90.00
#
_symmetry.space_group_name_H-M   'P 1'
#
loop_
_entity.id
_entity.type
_entity.pdbx_description
1 polymer ?
#
loop_
_entity_poly.entity_id
_entity_poly.type
_entity_poly.pdbx_seq_one_letter_code
_entity_poly.pdbx_strand_id
1 'polypeptide(L)'
;MNKQYLGDWAATILSYDAAARTARISIPTVTDGLDEGIIATFAYPVGDDDKDTEREILAGAECYIFFLQGQPEAPVIWAYRSHGKGAVIDTRRIRQENIELLARTNITAKAKTIEVDGSEVVNIHSAVQVNILSEAKISLSAPQISMNGV
;
A
#
# COMPACT_ATOMS: atom_id res chain seq x y z
N MET A 1 23.69 33.39 -6.33
CA MET A 1 23.72 32.09 -5.62
C MET A 1 22.37 31.45 -5.87
N ASN A 2 22.31 30.33 -6.60
CA ASN A 2 21.02 29.66 -6.85
C ASN A 2 20.45 29.23 -5.50
N LYS A 3 19.18 29.54 -5.25
CA LYS A 3 18.48 29.14 -4.04
C LYS A 3 18.39 27.61 -4.05
N GLN A 4 19.13 26.94 -3.17
CA GLN A 4 19.06 25.48 -3.04
C GLN A 4 17.90 25.11 -2.12
N TYR A 5 17.01 24.25 -2.60
CA TYR A 5 15.87 23.76 -1.83
C TYR A 5 16.26 22.48 -1.09
N LEU A 6 17.00 22.64 0.01
CA LEU A 6 17.48 21.52 0.83
C LEU A 6 16.44 21.11 1.87
N GLY A 7 16.50 19.85 2.29
CA GLY A 7 15.66 19.28 3.34
C GLY A 7 14.28 18.83 2.86
N ASP A 8 13.43 18.48 3.83
CA ASP A 8 12.07 18.00 3.60
C ASP A 8 11.08 19.15 3.55
N TRP A 9 10.23 19.12 2.53
CA TRP A 9 9.16 20.07 2.30
C TRP A 9 7.83 19.38 2.47
N ALA A 10 6.92 20.03 3.17
CA ALA A 10 5.55 19.57 3.30
C ALA A 10 4.82 19.69 1.96
N ALA A 11 4.08 18.66 1.59
CA ALA A 11 3.24 18.67 0.41
C ALA A 11 1.94 17.87 0.61
N THR A 12 0.99 18.08 -0.29
CA THR A 12 -0.26 17.30 -0.37
C THR A 12 -0.36 16.68 -1.75
N ILE A 13 -0.66 15.38 -1.82
CA ILE A 13 -0.93 14.68 -3.08
C ILE A 13 -2.31 15.10 -3.57
N LEU A 14 -2.39 15.67 -4.77
CA LEU A 14 -3.64 16.09 -5.41
C LEU A 14 -4.25 14.97 -6.25
N SER A 15 -3.42 14.24 -6.98
CA SER A 15 -3.80 13.08 -7.79
C SER A 15 -2.60 12.16 -8.02
N TYR A 16 -2.88 10.90 -8.34
CA TYR A 16 -1.89 9.86 -8.62
C TYR A 16 -2.12 9.29 -10.02
N ASP A 17 -1.05 9.24 -10.82
CA ASP A 17 -1.00 8.52 -12.09
C ASP A 17 -0.27 7.20 -11.86
N ALA A 18 -1.06 6.12 -11.75
CA ALA A 18 -0.53 4.79 -11.52
C ALA A 18 0.36 4.31 -12.67
N ALA A 19 0.01 4.58 -13.92
CA ALA A 19 0.78 4.09 -15.06
C ALA A 19 2.17 4.75 -15.14
N ALA A 20 2.24 6.06 -14.83
CA ALA A 20 3.50 6.80 -14.85
C ALA A 20 4.30 6.72 -13.55
N ARG A 21 3.72 6.18 -12.47
CA ARG A 21 4.30 6.23 -11.10
C ARG A 21 4.67 7.66 -10.69
N THR A 22 3.75 8.59 -10.93
CA THR A 22 3.90 10.00 -10.56
C THR A 22 2.66 10.53 -9.85
N ALA A 23 2.81 11.63 -9.14
CA ALA A 23 1.69 12.32 -8.53
C ALA A 23 1.77 13.83 -8.80
N ARG A 24 0.61 14.47 -8.90
CA ARG A 24 0.52 15.92 -8.78
C ARG A 24 0.50 16.30 -7.32
N ILE A 25 1.33 17.25 -6.93
CA ILE A 25 1.45 17.71 -5.55
C ILE A 25 1.27 19.23 -5.43
N SER A 26 0.73 19.65 -4.30
CA SER A 26 0.75 21.04 -3.85
C SER A 26 1.77 21.18 -2.72
N ILE A 27 2.67 22.16 -2.85
CA ILE A 27 3.69 22.51 -1.86
C ILE A 27 3.38 23.95 -1.41
N PRO A 28 2.97 24.17 -0.15
CA PRO A 28 2.70 25.51 0.35
C PRO A 28 3.86 26.47 0.09
N THR A 29 3.59 27.69 -0.35
CA THR A 29 4.56 28.75 -0.71
C THR A 29 5.36 28.53 -2.00
N VAL A 30 5.35 27.32 -2.56
CA VAL A 30 6.09 26.99 -3.80
C VAL A 30 5.13 26.88 -4.99
N THR A 31 3.95 26.29 -4.79
CA THR A 31 2.93 26.10 -5.83
C THR A 31 1.68 26.95 -5.59
N ASP A 32 1.79 28.02 -4.80
CA ASP A 32 0.67 28.92 -4.51
C ASP A 32 0.14 29.52 -5.82
N GLY A 33 -1.17 29.36 -6.07
CA GLY A 33 -1.83 29.81 -7.31
C GLY A 33 -1.75 28.83 -8.49
N LEU A 34 -1.16 27.65 -8.31
CA LEU A 34 -1.18 26.55 -9.28
C LEU A 34 -2.16 25.47 -8.83
N ASP A 35 -3.42 25.57 -9.27
CA ASP A 35 -4.50 24.65 -8.84
C ASP A 35 -4.20 23.19 -9.19
N GLU A 36 -3.48 22.94 -10.30
CA GLU A 36 -3.09 21.57 -10.70
C GLU A 36 -1.82 21.05 -10.00
N GLY A 37 -1.15 21.86 -9.20
CA GLY A 37 0.14 21.54 -8.60
C GLY A 37 1.26 21.26 -9.60
N ILE A 38 2.33 20.60 -9.14
CA ILE A 38 3.46 20.16 -9.96
C ILE A 38 3.60 18.63 -9.92
N ILE A 39 4.24 18.05 -10.93
CA ILE A 39 4.48 16.61 -11.01
C ILE A 39 5.68 16.26 -10.13
N ALA A 40 5.53 15.23 -9.31
CA ALA A 40 6.59 14.61 -8.53
C ALA A 40 6.68 13.11 -8.80
N THR A 41 7.89 12.58 -8.66
CA THR A 41 8.15 11.13 -8.65
C THR A 41 8.16 10.61 -7.22
N PHE A 42 8.26 9.28 -7.07
CA PHE A 42 8.36 8.62 -5.77
C PHE A 42 9.76 8.04 -5.56
N ALA A 43 10.24 8.16 -4.32
CA ALA A 43 11.38 7.38 -3.85
C ALA A 43 10.88 6.02 -3.35
N TYR A 44 11.14 4.97 -4.12
CA TYR A 44 10.84 3.60 -3.72
C TYR A 44 11.93 3.08 -2.76
N PRO A 45 11.54 2.49 -1.61
CA PRO A 45 12.50 1.82 -0.74
C PRO A 45 13.21 0.69 -1.49
N VAL A 46 14.49 0.46 -1.18
CA VAL A 46 15.22 -0.69 -1.71
C VAL A 46 14.47 -1.97 -1.33
N GLY A 47 14.08 -2.76 -2.33
CA GLY A 47 13.30 -3.99 -2.17
C GLY A 47 11.82 -3.87 -2.55
N ASP A 48 11.29 -2.65 -2.68
CA ASP A 48 9.96 -2.38 -3.21
C ASP A 48 10.11 -1.74 -4.60
N ASP A 49 10.65 -2.50 -5.54
CA ASP A 49 10.79 -2.07 -6.95
C ASP A 49 9.39 -1.82 -7.53
N ASP A 50 9.18 -0.66 -8.15
CA ASP A 50 7.90 -0.25 -8.72
C ASP A 50 7.47 -1.12 -9.92
N LYS A 51 8.40 -1.89 -10.47
CA LYS A 51 8.16 -2.90 -11.49
C LYS A 51 7.73 -4.25 -10.92
N ASP A 52 7.94 -4.49 -9.63
CA ASP A 52 7.57 -5.73 -8.94
C ASP A 52 6.32 -5.53 -8.08
N THR A 53 6.20 -4.40 -7.40
CA THR A 53 5.10 -4.12 -6.47
C THR A 53 4.58 -2.69 -6.56
N GLU A 54 3.25 -2.55 -6.52
CA GLU A 54 2.58 -1.27 -6.42
C GLU A 54 2.07 -1.05 -4.99
N ARG A 55 2.24 0.18 -4.49
CA ARG A 55 1.60 0.64 -3.25
C ARG A 55 0.46 1.58 -3.60
N GLU A 56 -0.71 1.37 -2.99
CA GLU A 56 -1.85 2.28 -3.13
C GLU A 56 -1.49 3.68 -2.63
N ILE A 57 -1.69 4.69 -3.49
CA ILE A 57 -1.48 6.11 -3.18
C ILE A 57 -2.83 6.83 -3.28
N LEU A 58 -3.19 7.56 -2.23
CA LEU A 58 -4.47 8.25 -2.13
C LEU A 58 -4.30 9.76 -2.33
N ALA A 59 -5.19 10.34 -3.13
CA ALA A 59 -5.35 11.79 -3.20
C ALA A 59 -5.74 12.36 -1.82
N GLY A 60 -5.26 13.57 -1.53
CA GLY A 60 -5.41 14.26 -0.25
C GLY A 60 -4.38 13.88 0.81
N ALA A 61 -3.55 12.86 0.59
CA ALA A 61 -2.57 12.44 1.58
C ALA A 61 -1.46 13.49 1.78
N GLU A 62 -1.13 13.78 3.04
CA GLU A 62 -0.03 14.65 3.42
C GLU A 62 1.31 13.90 3.36
N CYS A 63 2.30 14.49 2.71
CA CYS A 63 3.60 13.87 2.49
C CYS A 63 4.75 14.85 2.70
N TYR A 64 5.95 14.28 2.79
CA TYR A 64 7.22 14.98 2.65
C TYR A 64 7.79 14.71 1.27
N ILE A 65 8.31 15.78 0.67
CA ILE A 65 9.10 15.74 -0.55
C ILE A 65 10.49 16.30 -0.28
N PHE A 66 11.47 15.85 -1.03
CA PHE A 66 12.73 16.56 -1.20
C PHE A 66 12.91 16.91 -2.67
N PHE A 67 13.74 17.90 -2.95
CA PHE A 67 14.14 18.23 -4.30
C PHE A 67 15.44 17.48 -4.62
N LEU A 68 15.45 16.69 -5.69
CA LEU A 68 16.61 15.87 -6.05
C LEU A 68 17.83 16.77 -6.30
N GLN A 69 18.87 16.61 -5.49
CA GLN A 69 20.05 17.50 -5.45
C GLN A 69 19.71 18.99 -5.20
N GLY A 70 18.57 19.27 -4.54
CA GLY A 70 18.07 20.61 -4.25
C GLY A 70 17.47 21.35 -5.45
N GLN A 71 17.21 20.65 -6.57
CA GLN A 71 16.67 21.22 -7.80
C GLN A 71 15.13 21.31 -7.79
N PRO A 72 14.53 22.50 -7.85
CA PRO A 72 13.09 22.70 -7.72
C PRO A 72 12.25 22.00 -8.81
N GLU A 73 12.83 21.73 -9.97
CA GLU A 73 12.19 21.00 -11.08
C GLU A 73 12.11 19.49 -10.86
N ALA A 74 12.75 18.95 -9.83
CA ALA A 74 12.81 17.51 -9.56
C ALA A 74 12.32 17.15 -8.13
N PRO A 75 11.04 17.40 -7.79
CA PRO A 75 10.48 17.00 -6.52
C PRO A 75 10.28 15.48 -6.45
N VAL A 76 10.60 14.89 -5.29
CA VAL A 76 10.50 13.46 -5.03
C VAL A 76 9.78 13.23 -3.70
N ILE A 77 8.65 12.53 -3.74
CA ILE A 77 7.88 12.10 -2.56
C ILE A 77 8.58 10.90 -1.93
N TRP A 78 8.81 10.93 -0.63
CA TRP A 78 9.55 9.84 0.05
C TRP A 78 8.90 9.32 1.32
N ALA A 79 8.05 10.12 1.98
CA ALA A 79 7.35 9.70 3.19
C ALA A 79 5.98 10.35 3.31
N TYR A 80 5.05 9.65 3.94
CA TYR A 80 3.85 10.28 4.48
C TYR A 80 4.19 11.05 5.76
N ARG A 81 3.46 12.14 5.98
CA ARG A 81 3.60 12.93 7.20
C ARG A 81 2.86 12.28 8.37
N SER A 82 3.39 12.51 9.57
CA SER A 82 2.63 12.25 10.79
C SER A 82 1.56 13.33 10.96
N HIS A 83 0.31 12.92 11.19
CA HIS A 83 -0.81 13.82 11.47
C HIS A 83 -0.80 14.34 12.93
N GLY A 84 0.04 13.78 13.81
CA GLY A 84 0.18 14.18 15.21
C GLY A 84 -0.99 13.84 16.14
N LYS A 85 -2.22 13.74 15.63
CA LYS A 85 -3.44 13.34 16.38
C LYS A 85 -4.32 12.42 15.54
N GLY A 86 -5.11 11.56 16.19
CA GLY A 86 -6.05 10.66 15.52
C GLY A 86 -5.38 9.52 14.74
N ALA A 87 -4.10 9.24 15.00
CA ALA A 87 -3.40 8.12 14.39
C ALA A 87 -4.06 6.78 14.76
N VAL A 88 -4.07 5.86 13.81
CA VAL A 88 -4.53 4.49 14.04
C VAL A 88 -3.54 3.79 14.98
N ILE A 89 -4.06 3.11 15.99
CA ILE A 89 -3.30 2.34 16.98
C ILE A 89 -3.59 0.85 16.78
N ASP A 90 -2.58 0.00 16.96
CA ASP A 90 -2.65 -1.47 16.93
C ASP A 90 -3.15 -2.13 15.62
N THR A 91 -3.35 -1.34 14.56
CA THR A 91 -3.85 -1.86 13.27
C THR A 91 -2.92 -1.48 12.12
N ARG A 92 -2.32 -2.48 11.47
CA ARG A 92 -1.68 -2.33 10.17
C ARG A 92 -2.65 -2.78 9.08
N ARG A 93 -2.78 -2.00 8.01
CA ARG A 93 -3.57 -2.36 6.83
C ARG A 93 -2.68 -2.39 5.59
N ILE A 94 -2.93 -3.37 4.74
CA ILE A 94 -2.42 -3.43 3.38
C ILE A 94 -3.65 -3.30 2.48
N ARG A 95 -3.61 -2.38 1.53
CA ARG A 95 -4.70 -2.12 0.59
C ARG A 95 -4.14 -2.06 -0.80
N GLN A 96 -4.84 -2.71 -1.71
CA GLN A 96 -4.59 -2.73 -3.13
C GLN A 96 -5.81 -3.34 -3.81
N GLU A 97 -6.00 -3.06 -5.10
CA GLU A 97 -6.99 -3.76 -5.92
C GLU A 97 -6.72 -5.27 -5.96
N ASN A 98 -5.44 -5.65 -6.07
CA ASN A 98 -4.98 -7.04 -6.08
C ASN A 98 -3.85 -7.23 -5.05
N ILE A 99 -3.94 -8.27 -4.23
CA ILE A 99 -2.88 -8.64 -3.26
C ILE A 99 -2.43 -10.06 -3.52
N GLU A 100 -1.13 -10.25 -3.78
CA GLU A 100 -0.49 -11.55 -3.87
C GLU A 100 0.48 -11.78 -2.71
N LEU A 101 0.41 -12.97 -2.09
CA LEU A 101 1.35 -13.41 -1.07
C LEU A 101 2.25 -14.51 -1.66
N LEU A 102 3.40 -14.11 -2.21
CA LEU A 102 4.34 -15.00 -2.89
C LEU A 102 5.51 -15.37 -1.98
N ALA A 103 5.53 -16.60 -1.46
CA ALA A 103 6.64 -17.10 -0.63
C ALA A 103 7.27 -18.34 -1.26
N ARG A 104 8.60 -18.47 -1.17
CA ARG A 104 9.35 -19.60 -1.73
C ARG A 104 9.29 -20.87 -0.87
N THR A 105 9.09 -20.71 0.43
CA THR A 105 9.18 -21.82 1.39
C THR A 105 7.88 -21.99 2.17
N ASN A 106 7.44 -20.94 2.87
CA ASN A 106 6.25 -21.00 3.70
C ASN A 106 5.59 -19.61 3.90
N ILE A 107 4.29 -19.64 4.15
CA ILE A 107 3.53 -18.52 4.71
C ILE A 107 2.98 -19.00 6.05
N THR A 108 3.18 -18.22 7.11
CA THR A 108 2.65 -18.54 8.45
C THR A 108 1.80 -17.37 8.94
N ALA A 109 0.53 -17.64 9.23
CA ALA A 109 -0.37 -16.69 9.88
C ALA A 109 -0.74 -17.21 11.27
N LYS A 110 -0.42 -16.43 12.31
CA LYS A 110 -0.70 -16.76 13.72
C LYS A 110 -1.37 -15.58 14.39
N ALA A 111 -2.59 -15.77 14.87
CA ALA A 111 -3.35 -14.78 15.60
C ALA A 111 -4.37 -15.49 16.51
N LYS A 112 -4.98 -14.75 17.44
CA LYS A 112 -6.11 -15.25 18.23
C LYS A 112 -7.30 -15.62 17.33
N THR A 113 -7.52 -14.83 16.29
CA THR A 113 -8.55 -15.04 15.28
C THR A 113 -7.96 -14.75 13.90
N ILE A 114 -8.24 -15.62 12.93
CA ILE A 114 -8.00 -15.39 11.51
C ILE A 114 -9.35 -15.49 10.83
N GLU A 115 -9.74 -14.42 10.14
CA GLU A 115 -10.98 -14.33 9.37
C GLU A 115 -10.63 -14.16 7.89
N VAL A 116 -11.27 -14.96 7.04
CA VAL A 116 -11.10 -14.92 5.59
C VAL A 116 -12.50 -14.80 5.01
N ASP A 117 -12.74 -13.68 4.34
CA ASP A 117 -14.03 -13.34 3.73
C ASP A 117 -13.82 -13.04 2.24
N GLY A 118 -14.69 -13.57 1.40
CA GLY A 118 -14.70 -13.39 -0.05
C GLY A 118 -16.15 -13.42 -0.54
N SER A 119 -16.57 -12.39 -1.28
CA SER A 119 -17.95 -12.21 -1.71
C SER A 119 -18.42 -13.22 -2.77
N GLU A 120 -17.48 -13.76 -3.56
CA GLU A 120 -17.78 -14.71 -4.64
C GLU A 120 -17.27 -16.11 -4.33
N VAL A 121 -15.97 -16.26 -4.08
CA VAL A 121 -15.34 -17.57 -3.87
C VAL A 121 -14.10 -17.48 -2.98
N VAL A 122 -13.90 -18.49 -2.14
CA VAL A 122 -12.64 -18.74 -1.41
C VAL A 122 -12.10 -20.09 -1.85
N ASN A 123 -10.96 -20.09 -2.55
CA ASN A 123 -10.32 -21.31 -3.05
C ASN A 123 -9.11 -21.69 -2.20
N ILE A 124 -9.01 -22.96 -1.82
CA ILE A 124 -7.84 -23.54 -1.14
C ILE A 124 -7.37 -24.75 -1.94
N HIS A 125 -6.23 -24.62 -2.60
CA HIS A 125 -5.64 -25.69 -3.42
C HIS A 125 -4.34 -26.20 -2.80
N SER A 126 -4.15 -27.51 -2.78
CA SER A 126 -2.91 -28.17 -2.37
C SER A 126 -2.67 -29.40 -3.24
N ALA A 127 -1.42 -29.62 -3.63
CA ALA A 127 -1.05 -30.77 -4.46
C ALA A 127 -1.06 -32.10 -3.69
N VAL A 128 -0.82 -32.06 -2.38
CA VAL A 128 -0.65 -33.28 -1.57
C VAL A 128 -1.76 -33.39 -0.53
N GLN A 129 -1.91 -32.38 0.33
CA GLN A 129 -2.85 -32.45 1.45
C GLN A 129 -3.28 -31.07 1.94
N VAL A 130 -4.50 -31.00 2.44
CA VAL A 130 -5.01 -29.89 3.26
C VAL A 130 -5.38 -30.47 4.63
N ASN A 131 -4.72 -30.01 5.69
CA ASN A 131 -5.01 -30.45 7.05
C ASN A 131 -5.89 -29.41 7.76
N ILE A 132 -7.02 -29.86 8.31
CA ILE A 132 -7.90 -29.04 9.15
C ILE A 132 -8.00 -29.73 10.50
N LEU A 133 -7.51 -29.07 11.55
CA LEU A 133 -7.41 -29.62 12.90
C LEU A 133 -8.04 -28.64 13.89
N SER A 134 -8.83 -29.17 14.82
CA SER A 134 -9.36 -28.42 15.96
C SER A 134 -9.54 -29.37 17.14
N GLU A 135 -9.13 -28.95 18.33
CA GLU A 135 -9.31 -29.71 19.58
C GLU A 135 -10.77 -29.71 20.07
N ALA A 136 -11.61 -28.82 19.56
CA ALA A 136 -13.00 -28.68 19.97
C ALA A 136 -14.02 -29.01 18.85
N LYS A 137 -14.09 -28.17 17.79
CA LYS A 137 -15.12 -28.30 16.75
C LYS A 137 -14.68 -27.73 15.40
N ILE A 138 -15.02 -28.43 14.33
CA ILE A 138 -15.04 -27.91 12.94
C ILE A 138 -16.51 -27.79 12.52
N SER A 139 -16.92 -26.65 11.96
CA SER A 139 -18.29 -26.42 11.49
C SER A 139 -18.26 -26.05 10.00
N LEU A 140 -19.15 -26.66 9.21
CA LEU A 140 -19.39 -26.31 7.81
C LEU A 140 -20.88 -26.03 7.65
N SER A 141 -21.23 -24.93 6.99
CA SER A 141 -22.62 -24.54 6.75
C SER A 141 -22.73 -23.96 5.36
N ALA A 142 -23.48 -24.64 4.51
CA ALA A 142 -23.81 -24.19 3.16
C ALA A 142 -25.11 -24.89 2.74
N PRO A 143 -25.87 -24.33 1.79
CA PRO A 143 -27.03 -25.02 1.21
C PRO A 143 -26.68 -26.39 0.62
N GLN A 144 -25.46 -26.54 0.11
CA GLN A 144 -24.93 -27.80 -0.40
C GLN A 144 -23.46 -27.95 0.01
N ILE A 145 -23.11 -29.15 0.49
CA ILE A 145 -21.74 -29.57 0.75
C ILE A 145 -21.50 -30.83 -0.09
N SER A 146 -20.52 -30.78 -1.00
CA SER A 146 -20.13 -31.93 -1.81
C SER A 146 -18.80 -32.48 -1.31
N MET A 147 -18.75 -33.78 -1.04
CA MET A 147 -17.52 -34.49 -0.75
C MET A 147 -17.38 -35.58 -1.79
N ASN A 148 -16.58 -35.29 -2.82
CA ASN A 148 -16.32 -36.25 -3.87
C ASN A 148 -15.05 -37.00 -3.48
N GLY A 149 -15.22 -38.17 -2.87
CA GLY A 149 -14.13 -39.13 -2.74
C GLY A 149 -13.97 -39.93 -4.03
N VAL A 150 -12.73 -40.29 -4.36
CA VAL A 150 -12.49 -41.54 -5.11
C VAL A 150 -12.55 -42.69 -4.11
#